data_AF-A0A959D8V5-F1
#
_entry.id   AF-A0A959D8V5-F1
#
_cell.length_a   1.000
_cell.length_b   1.000
_cell.length_c   1.000
_cell.angle_alpha   90.00
_cell.angle_beta   90.00
_cell.angle_gamma   90.00
#
_symmetry.space_group_name_H-M   'P 1'
#
loop_
_entity.id
_entity.type
_entity.pdbx_description
1 polymer ?
#
loop_
_entity_poly.entity_id
_entity_poly.type
_entity_poly.pdbx_seq_one_letter_code
_entity_poly.pdbx_strand_id
1 'polypeptide(L)'
;MKRIYHIGLFMFLFNVLTSCNGQAGNPAHTPQPSKSDNGIVGGPFENGEFIYIGMPEIISSIDTSAGWGQDGQKLLIAGTIFKQDGKTPAPNVILYYPK
;
A
#
# COMPACT_ATOMS: atom_id res chain seq x y z
N MET A 1 26.68 43.04 7.14
CA MET A 1 25.72 42.78 6.05
C MET A 1 25.57 41.29 5.71
N LYS A 2 26.64 40.51 5.44
CA LYS A 2 26.55 39.05 5.16
C LYS A 2 25.74 38.24 6.19
N ARG A 3 25.88 38.58 7.48
CA ARG A 3 25.21 37.94 8.61
C ARG A 3 23.68 38.16 8.63
N ILE A 4 23.20 39.27 8.07
CA ILE A 4 21.77 39.59 7.96
C ILE A 4 21.13 38.74 6.85
N TYR A 5 21.84 38.52 5.73
CA TYR A 5 21.37 37.64 4.67
C TYR A 5 21.26 36.18 5.12
N HIS A 6 22.16 35.70 5.98
CA HIS A 6 22.07 34.35 6.53
C HIS A 6 20.89 34.17 7.48
N ILE A 7 20.60 35.18 8.32
CA ILE A 7 19.43 35.15 9.20
C ILE A 7 18.14 35.18 8.38
N GLY A 8 18.08 36.02 7.34
CA GLY A 8 16.93 36.08 6.43
C GLY A 8 16.71 34.77 5.67
N LEU A 9 17.78 34.17 5.15
CA LEU A 9 17.73 32.87 4.46
C LEU A 9 17.26 31.75 5.40
N PHE A 10 17.76 31.72 6.63
CA PHE A 10 17.35 30.74 7.63
C PHE A 10 15.86 30.86 8.00
N MET A 11 15.36 32.08 8.20
CA MET A 11 13.93 32.33 8.45
C MET A 11 13.04 31.91 7.26
N PHE A 12 13.51 32.13 6.03
CA PHE A 12 12.77 31.73 4.83
C PHE A 12 12.67 30.20 4.71
N LEU A 13 13.79 29.48 4.89
CA LEU A 13 13.81 28.02 4.88
C LEU A 13 12.94 27.40 5.98
N PHE A 14 12.91 28.01 7.18
CA PHE A 14 12.10 27.50 8.28
C PHE A 14 10.58 27.58 8.00
N ASN A 15 10.11 28.62 7.28
CA ASN A 15 8.71 28.75 6.90
C ASN A 15 8.26 27.72 5.85
N VAL A 16 9.16 27.26 4.98
CA VAL A 16 8.82 26.25 3.97
C VAL A 16 8.57 24.89 4.64
N LEU A 17 9.35 24.55 5.66
CA LEU A 17 9.28 23.26 6.35
C LEU A 17 8.05 23.12 7.28
N THR A 18 7.47 24.22 7.75
CA THR A 18 6.34 24.20 8.70
C THR A 18 4.96 24.31 8.04
N SER A 19 4.90 24.49 6.72
CA SER A 19 3.63 24.60 5.96
C SER A 19 2.99 23.25 5.58
N CYS A 20 3.49 22.15 6.15
CA CYS A 20 2.89 20.84 5.98
C CYS A 20 1.55 20.74 6.73
N ASN A 21 0.47 21.16 6.09
CA ASN A 21 -0.87 20.71 6.47
C ASN A 21 -1.02 19.26 6.02
N GLY A 22 -0.74 18.30 6.90
CA GLY A 22 -1.15 16.92 6.68
C GLY A 22 -2.66 16.87 6.40
N GLN A 23 -3.11 16.00 5.51
CA GLN A 23 -4.54 15.82 5.26
C GLN A 23 -5.24 15.48 6.57
N ALA A 24 -5.92 16.45 7.18
CA ALA A 24 -6.92 16.18 8.19
C ALA A 24 -8.04 15.43 7.48
N GLY A 25 -8.16 14.12 7.76
CA GLY A 25 -9.24 13.30 7.23
C GLY A 25 -10.57 14.00 7.48
N ASN A 26 -11.36 14.18 6.44
CA ASN A 26 -12.71 14.73 6.55
C ASN A 26 -13.48 13.97 7.65
N PRO A 27 -14.14 14.67 8.61
CA PRO A 27 -15.00 14.01 9.60
C PRO A 27 -16.21 13.27 9.01
N ALA A 28 -16.41 13.30 7.69
CA ALA A 28 -17.40 12.48 6.99
C ALA A 28 -17.04 10.99 6.92
N HIS A 29 -15.83 10.60 7.34
CA HIS A 29 -15.47 9.19 7.55
C HIS A 29 -14.94 8.98 8.97
N THR A 30 -15.82 9.17 9.96
CA THR A 30 -15.74 8.27 11.11
C THR A 30 -16.10 6.89 10.56
N PRO A 31 -15.23 5.85 10.67
CA PRO A 31 -15.70 4.49 10.61
C PRO A 31 -16.56 4.33 11.87
N GLN A 32 -17.83 4.70 11.76
CA GLN A 32 -18.85 4.10 12.59
C GLN A 32 -18.60 2.58 12.44
N PRO A 33 -18.56 1.80 13.52
CA PRO A 33 -18.54 0.35 13.40
C PRO A 33 -19.87 -0.04 12.77
N SER A 34 -19.94 0.07 11.45
CA SER A 34 -20.99 -0.48 10.64
C SER A 34 -20.91 -1.96 10.94
N LYS A 35 -22.01 -2.51 11.46
CA LYS A 35 -22.36 -3.92 11.29
C LYS A 35 -21.68 -4.43 10.03
N SER A 36 -20.89 -5.50 10.15
CA SER A 36 -20.24 -6.17 9.03
C SER A 36 -21.31 -6.53 8.01
N ASP A 37 -21.60 -5.60 7.12
CA ASP A 37 -22.26 -5.93 5.90
C ASP A 37 -21.20 -6.73 5.16
N ASN A 38 -21.53 -7.96 4.78
CA ASN A 38 -20.72 -8.78 3.89
C ASN A 38 -20.73 -8.17 2.47
N GLY A 39 -20.60 -6.85 2.39
CA GLY A 39 -20.64 -6.07 1.18
C GLY A 39 -19.38 -6.36 0.38
N ILE A 40 -19.59 -6.64 -0.90
CA ILE A 40 -18.51 -6.78 -1.87
C ILE A 40 -17.66 -5.51 -1.80
N VAL A 41 -16.36 -5.68 -1.51
CA VAL A 41 -15.39 -4.60 -1.53
C VAL A 41 -14.85 -4.48 -2.95
N GLY A 42 -14.99 -3.30 -3.55
CA GLY A 42 -14.57 -3.03 -4.93
C GLY A 42 -15.71 -3.14 -5.96
N GLY A 43 -15.43 -2.69 -7.18
CA GLY A 43 -16.34 -2.84 -8.32
C GLY A 43 -16.10 -4.14 -9.09
N PRO A 44 -16.83 -4.35 -10.20
CA PRO A 44 -16.55 -5.46 -11.11
C PRO A 44 -15.10 -5.44 -11.56
N PHE A 45 -14.42 -6.60 -11.47
CA PHE A 45 -13.07 -6.76 -12.00
C PHE A 45 -13.16 -7.25 -13.44
N GLU A 46 -12.96 -6.34 -14.39
CA GLU A 46 -12.99 -6.66 -15.82
C GLU A 46 -11.91 -7.69 -16.16
N ASN A 47 -12.30 -8.72 -16.92
CA ASN A 47 -11.43 -9.83 -17.31
C ASN A 47 -10.74 -10.52 -16.12
N GLY A 48 -11.41 -10.61 -14.97
CA GLY A 48 -10.84 -11.21 -13.77
C GLY A 48 -10.31 -12.63 -13.94
N GLU A 49 -10.87 -13.38 -14.88
CA GLU A 49 -10.42 -14.73 -15.24
C GLU A 49 -8.98 -14.77 -15.77
N PHE A 50 -8.46 -13.67 -16.33
CA PHE A 50 -7.14 -13.66 -16.96
C PHE A 50 -6.00 -13.83 -15.96
N ILE A 51 -6.22 -13.50 -14.68
CA ILE A 51 -5.21 -13.69 -13.63
C ILE A 51 -4.97 -15.18 -13.33
N TYR A 52 -5.90 -16.05 -13.71
CA TYR A 52 -5.81 -17.50 -13.48
C TYR A 52 -5.20 -18.25 -14.67
N ILE A 53 -5.01 -17.60 -15.82
CA ILE A 53 -4.43 -18.24 -17.00
C ILE A 53 -2.98 -18.65 -16.70
N GLY A 54 -2.70 -19.95 -16.78
CA GLY A 54 -1.38 -20.51 -16.50
C GLY A 54 -1.01 -20.58 -15.02
N MET A 55 -1.96 -20.33 -14.10
CA MET A 55 -1.75 -20.50 -12.67
C MET A 55 -1.57 -22.00 -12.33
N PRO A 56 -0.52 -22.39 -11.57
CA PRO A 56 -0.35 -23.77 -11.18
C PRO A 56 -1.40 -24.19 -10.16
N GLU A 57 -1.75 -25.49 -10.13
CA GLU A 57 -2.71 -26.05 -9.17
C GLU A 57 -2.23 -25.94 -7.71
N ILE A 58 -0.91 -25.93 -7.50
CA ILE A 58 -0.28 -25.81 -6.19
C ILE A 58 0.63 -24.58 -6.21
N ILE A 59 0.33 -23.61 -5.34
CA ILE A 59 1.11 -22.38 -5.17
C ILE A 59 1.85 -22.45 -3.83
N SER A 60 3.18 -22.32 -3.87
CA SER A 60 4.01 -22.22 -2.67
C SER A 60 3.89 -20.83 -2.05
N SER A 61 3.95 -20.74 -0.72
CA SER A 61 4.04 -19.46 -0.01
C SER A 61 5.38 -18.74 -0.20
N ILE A 62 6.38 -19.46 -0.74
CA ILE A 62 7.70 -18.95 -1.09
C ILE A 62 7.91 -19.18 -2.58
N ASP A 63 8.12 -18.09 -3.31
CA ASP A 63 8.41 -18.11 -4.74
C ASP A 63 9.35 -16.97 -5.13
N THR A 64 10.01 -17.10 -6.28
CA THR A 64 10.82 -16.05 -6.91
C THR A 64 10.26 -15.78 -8.29
N SER A 65 9.84 -14.54 -8.54
CA SER A 65 9.18 -14.19 -9.79
C SER A 65 10.06 -14.48 -11.01
N ALA A 66 9.44 -14.84 -12.14
CA ALA A 66 10.15 -15.02 -13.41
C ALA A 66 10.90 -13.75 -13.88
N GLY A 67 10.52 -12.57 -13.35
CA GLY A 67 11.20 -11.31 -13.60
C GLY A 67 12.44 -11.07 -12.74
N TRP A 68 12.75 -11.92 -11.76
CA TRP A 68 13.81 -11.66 -10.78
C TRP A 68 15.20 -11.43 -11.40
N GLY A 69 15.50 -12.10 -12.52
CA GLY A 69 16.78 -11.93 -13.23
C GLY A 69 16.89 -10.67 -14.08
N GLN A 70 15.80 -9.93 -14.30
CA GLN A 70 15.78 -8.76 -15.19
C GLN A 70 16.38 -7.52 -14.52
N ASP A 71 16.86 -6.56 -15.30
CA ASP A 71 17.34 -5.29 -14.76
C ASP A 71 16.19 -4.51 -14.08
N GLY A 72 16.53 -3.71 -13.06
CA GLY A 72 15.58 -2.87 -12.34
C GLY A 72 15.53 -3.11 -10.83
N GLN A 73 14.67 -2.35 -10.15
CA GLN A 73 14.50 -2.43 -8.70
C GLN A 73 13.87 -3.78 -8.32
N LYS A 74 14.49 -4.45 -7.36
CA LYS A 74 13.97 -5.70 -6.80
C LYS A 74 12.92 -5.40 -5.73
N LEU A 75 11.83 -6.16 -5.73
CA LEU A 75 10.80 -6.10 -4.70
C LEU A 75 10.85 -7.39 -3.88
N LEU A 76 10.98 -7.25 -2.56
CA LEU A 76 10.86 -8.33 -1.60
C LEU A 76 9.55 -8.14 -0.82
N ILE A 77 8.64 -9.11 -0.91
CA ILE A 77 7.41 -9.14 -0.13
C ILE A 77 7.46 -10.36 0.79
N ALA A 78 7.38 -10.12 2.09
CA ALA A 78 7.40 -11.17 3.11
C ALA A 78 6.48 -10.79 4.26
N GLY A 79 5.75 -11.76 4.82
CA GLY A 79 4.86 -11.51 5.95
C GLY A 79 3.78 -12.57 6.11
N THR A 80 2.76 -12.24 6.89
CA THR A 80 1.58 -13.07 7.13
C THR A 80 0.33 -12.27 6.78
N ILE A 81 -0.54 -12.84 5.96
CA ILE A 81 -1.83 -12.22 5.64
C ILE A 81 -2.81 -12.63 6.74
N PHE A 82 -3.48 -11.66 7.34
CA PHE A 82 -4.47 -11.86 8.38
C PHE A 82 -5.89 -11.64 7.83
N LYS A 83 -6.88 -12.22 8.51
CA LYS A 83 -8.29 -11.89 8.31
C LYS A 83 -8.55 -10.44 8.71
N GLN A 84 -9.77 -9.95 8.46
CA GLN A 84 -10.18 -8.59 8.84
C GLN A 84 -10.03 -8.28 10.35
N ASP A 85 -9.92 -9.30 11.20
CA ASP A 85 -9.66 -9.15 12.63
C ASP A 85 -8.22 -8.70 12.96
N GLY A 86 -7.31 -8.71 11.98
CA GLY A 86 -5.89 -8.36 12.12
C GLY A 86 -5.08 -9.31 13.00
N LYS A 87 -5.62 -10.49 13.36
CA LYS A 87 -5.02 -11.42 14.33
C LYS A 87 -4.95 -12.85 13.83
N THR A 88 -5.97 -13.32 13.12
CA THR A 88 -6.05 -14.70 12.64
C THR A 88 -5.44 -14.80 11.26
N PRO A 89 -4.42 -15.65 11.01
CA PRO A 89 -3.90 -15.86 9.66
C PRO A 89 -5.01 -16.27 8.69
N ALA A 90 -5.02 -15.69 7.49
CA ALA A 90 -5.98 -16.00 6.45
C ALA A 90 -5.49 -17.21 5.64
N PRO A 91 -6.17 -18.37 5.72
CA PRO A 91 -5.79 -19.54 4.93
C PRO A 91 -6.18 -19.34 3.46
N ASN A 92 -5.46 -19.99 2.55
CA ASN A 92 -5.78 -20.09 1.12
C ASN A 92 -5.93 -18.73 0.41
N VAL A 93 -5.07 -17.77 0.74
CA VAL A 93 -5.02 -16.46 0.08
C VAL A 93 -3.98 -16.47 -1.03
N ILE A 94 -4.35 -15.94 -2.21
CA ILE A 94 -3.43 -15.66 -3.31
C ILE A 94 -3.02 -14.19 -3.23
N LEU A 95 -1.72 -13.92 -3.15
CA LEU A 95 -1.17 -12.57 -3.19
C LEU A 95 -0.79 -12.20 -4.64
N TYR A 96 -1.60 -11.35 -5.25
CA TYR A 96 -1.27 -10.73 -6.54
C TYR A 96 -0.53 -9.41 -6.32
N TYR A 97 0.64 -9.25 -6.94
CA TYR A 97 1.38 -7.99 -6.96
C TYR A 97 1.72 -7.63 -8.41
N PRO A 98 1.59 -6.35 -8.80
CA PRO A 98 1.97 -5.92 -10.15
C PRO A 98 3.48 -6.08 -10.35
N LYS A 99 3.85 -6.49 -11.57
CA LYS A 99 5.24 -6.55 -12.03
C LYS A 99 5.68 -5.21 -12.58
#